data_AF-A0A2N3FLX3-F1
#
_entry.id   AF-A0A2N3FLX3-F1
#
_cell.length_a   1.000
_cell.length_b   1.000
_cell.length_c   1.000
_cell.angle_alpha   90.00
_cell.angle_beta   90.00
_cell.angle_gamma   90.00
#
_symmetry.space_group_name_H-M   'P 1'
#
loop_
_entity.id
_entity.type
_entity.pdbx_description
1 polymer ?
#
loop_
_entity_poly.entity_id
_entity_poly.type
_entity_poly.pdbx_seq_one_letter_code
_entity_poly.pdbx_strand_id
1 'polypeptide(L)'
;SFDEFAGQELLTARQSQDYRSVYLDLHAEWRKDSDADKESINDDVVFEIELIKQVEINVDYILLLVQKRREARGDGDDKELRAEISRAVDASPSLRNKKDLIEDFVDSISPHGAVDAEWLAFVAARREAELTAIIAEENLRPEPTRAFIESAFRDGAISTTGTAITRVLPPVSRFSPDGGHGEKKQRVIAKLNAFFERFFGLSSGSPQ
;
A
#
# COMPACT_ATOMS: atom_id res chain seq x y z
N SER A 1 25.25 12.18 -2.06
CA SER A 1 24.57 10.91 -2.33
C SER A 1 25.17 9.87 -1.41
N PHE A 2 24.36 9.09 -0.70
CA PHE A 2 24.82 8.05 0.24
C PHE A 2 25.01 6.68 -0.45
N ASP A 3 25.24 6.67 -1.77
CA ASP A 3 25.36 5.44 -2.58
C ASP A 3 26.52 4.52 -2.15
N GLU A 4 27.51 5.05 -1.43
CA GLU A 4 28.65 4.29 -0.92
C GLU A 4 28.27 3.25 0.15
N PHE A 5 27.06 3.35 0.72
CA PHE A 5 26.56 2.47 1.78
C PHE A 5 25.50 1.46 1.32
N ALA A 6 25.13 1.46 0.04
CA ALA A 6 24.18 0.50 -0.51
C ALA A 6 24.71 -0.94 -0.34
N GLY A 7 23.95 -1.80 0.34
CA GLY A 7 24.36 -3.18 0.65
C GLY A 7 25.25 -3.33 1.89
N GLN A 8 25.47 -2.25 2.65
CA GLN A 8 26.15 -2.26 3.95
C GLN A 8 25.18 -1.88 5.08
N GLU A 9 23.90 -2.23 4.95
CA GLU A 9 22.90 -1.87 5.95
C GLU A 9 23.20 -2.57 7.28
N LEU A 10 23.50 -1.77 8.31
CA LEU A 10 23.73 -2.27 9.67
C LEU A 10 22.44 -2.72 10.36
N LEU A 11 21.30 -2.16 9.92
CA LEU A 11 19.99 -2.47 10.43
C LEU A 11 19.29 -3.41 9.45
N THR A 12 18.62 -4.43 9.98
CA THR A 12 17.64 -5.15 9.16
C THR A 12 16.54 -4.19 8.72
N ALA A 13 15.88 -4.48 7.60
CA ALA A 13 14.78 -3.65 7.13
C ALA A 13 13.68 -3.47 8.19
N ARG A 14 13.42 -4.51 9.00
CA ARG A 14 12.48 -4.45 10.11
C ARG A 14 12.94 -3.47 11.19
N GLN A 15 14.21 -3.54 11.61
CA GLN A 15 14.74 -2.59 12.59
C GLN A 15 14.76 -1.16 12.05
N SER A 16 15.13 -0.98 10.78
CA SER A 16 15.08 0.34 10.13
C SER A 16 13.66 0.91 10.15
N GLN A 17 12.65 0.07 9.88
CA GLN A 17 11.24 0.42 9.98
C GLN A 17 10.82 0.76 11.41
N ASP A 18 11.18 -0.06 12.38
CA ASP A 18 10.85 0.16 13.79
C ASP A 18 11.38 1.53 14.26
N TYR A 19 12.63 1.86 13.93
CA TYR A 19 13.23 3.15 14.29
C TYR A 19 12.60 4.34 13.57
N ARG A 20 12.23 4.19 12.28
CA ARG A 20 11.51 5.24 11.53
C ARG A 20 10.14 5.50 12.13
N SER A 21 9.44 4.44 12.52
CA SER A 21 8.14 4.54 13.19
C SER A 21 8.26 5.29 14.52
N VAL A 22 9.23 4.94 15.36
CA VAL A 22 9.52 5.65 16.62
C VAL A 22 9.85 7.13 16.37
N TYR A 23 10.65 7.44 15.35
CA TYR A 23 10.99 8.82 15.03
C TYR A 23 9.76 9.64 14.61
N LEU A 24 8.88 9.05 13.80
CA LEU A 24 7.63 9.69 13.37
C LEU A 24 6.68 9.91 14.55
N ASP A 25 6.59 8.95 15.47
CA ASP A 25 5.81 9.07 16.70
C ASP A 25 6.30 10.26 17.55
N LEU A 26 7.61 10.32 17.81
CA LEU A 26 8.22 11.41 18.58
C LEU A 26 7.94 12.77 17.93
N HIS A 27 8.07 12.86 16.60
CA HIS A 27 7.75 14.09 15.86
C HIS A 27 6.26 14.47 15.96
N ALA A 28 5.36 13.49 15.91
CA ALA A 28 3.92 13.71 16.01
C ALA A 28 3.51 14.20 17.41
N GLU A 29 4.04 13.58 18.46
CA GLU A 29 3.89 14.03 19.84
C GLU A 29 4.41 15.47 20.00
N TRP A 30 5.57 15.77 19.41
CA TRP A 30 6.17 17.10 19.55
C TRP A 30 5.36 18.21 18.88
N ARG A 31 4.69 17.92 17.75
CA ARG A 31 3.75 18.87 17.15
C ARG A 31 2.50 19.11 18.00
N LYS A 32 2.01 18.09 18.72
CA LYS A 32 0.85 18.27 19.61
C LYS A 32 1.20 19.19 20.80
N ASP A 33 2.42 19.10 21.33
CA ASP A 33 2.88 19.93 22.44
C ASP A 33 3.23 21.37 22.04
N SER A 34 3.61 21.64 20.78
CA SER A 34 3.89 23.01 20.30
C SER A 34 2.68 23.94 20.25
N ASP A 35 1.45 23.42 20.40
CA ASP A 35 0.21 24.22 20.49
C ASP A 35 -0.17 24.57 21.95
N ALA A 36 0.56 24.08 22.94
CA ALA A 36 0.34 24.37 24.36
C ALA A 36 1.39 25.37 24.89
N ASP A 37 0.93 26.45 25.54
CA ASP A 37 1.73 27.48 26.23
C ASP A 37 2.61 26.90 27.37
N LYS A 38 3.62 26.10 27.04
CA LYS A 38 4.65 25.62 27.96
C LYS A 38 6.01 26.03 27.42
N GLU A 39 6.82 26.65 28.29
CA GLU A 39 8.20 27.01 27.95
C GLU A 39 8.96 25.77 27.45
N SER A 40 9.38 25.84 26.18
CA SER A 40 10.15 24.80 25.51
C SER A 40 11.55 24.74 26.11
N ILE A 41 11.85 23.67 26.86
CA ILE A 41 13.19 23.39 27.39
C ILE A 41 14.13 22.87 26.27
N ASN A 42 13.61 22.61 25.06
CA ASN A 42 14.28 21.84 24.00
C ASN A 42 14.27 22.52 22.62
N ASP A 43 14.41 23.85 22.54
CA ASP A 43 14.56 24.58 21.26
C ASP A 43 15.83 24.18 20.45
N ASP A 44 16.71 23.36 21.02
CA ASP A 44 17.96 22.90 20.41
C ASP A 44 17.81 21.63 19.54
N VAL A 45 16.63 21.03 19.47
CA VAL A 45 16.39 19.82 18.67
C VAL A 45 15.62 20.18 17.38
N VAL A 46 16.13 19.78 16.22
CA VAL A 46 15.44 19.98 14.93
C VAL A 46 15.18 18.62 14.30
N PHE A 47 13.91 18.33 14.01
CA PHE A 47 13.56 17.09 13.32
C PHE A 47 13.74 17.28 11.80
N GLU A 48 14.67 16.52 11.22
CA GLU A 48 14.92 16.41 9.78
C GLU A 48 13.86 15.56 9.08
N ILE A 49 12.59 15.95 9.19
CA ILE A 49 11.47 15.25 8.54
C ILE A 49 11.56 15.28 7.02
N GLU A 50 12.36 16.15 6.42
CA GLU A 50 12.58 16.17 4.97
C GLU A 50 13.38 14.94 4.50
N LEU A 51 14.32 14.46 5.31
CA LEU A 51 15.09 13.24 5.04
C LEU A 51 14.21 11.98 5.20
N ILE A 52 13.26 12.01 6.13
CA ILE A 52 12.22 10.97 6.23
C ILE A 52 11.11 11.15 5.20
N LYS A 53 10.81 12.34 4.70
CA LYS A 53 9.90 12.52 3.54
C LYS A 53 10.45 11.85 2.28
N GLN A 54 11.77 11.69 2.17
CA GLN A 54 12.40 10.88 1.14
C GLN A 54 12.22 9.37 1.39
N VAL A 55 11.90 8.98 2.64
CA VAL A 55 11.46 7.64 3.05
C VAL A 55 9.94 7.64 3.31
N GLU A 56 9.20 7.61 2.21
CA GLU A 56 7.75 7.50 2.13
C GLU A 56 7.03 6.78 3.29
N ILE A 57 5.98 7.43 3.86
CA ILE A 57 5.04 6.79 4.79
C ILE A 57 4.47 5.56 4.09
N ASN A 58 4.78 4.39 4.64
CA ASN A 58 4.44 3.11 4.05
C ASN A 58 3.31 2.41 4.83
N VAL A 59 2.91 1.24 4.35
CA VAL A 59 1.82 0.44 4.94
C VAL A 59 2.15 0.02 6.36
N ASP A 60 3.41 -0.31 6.66
CA ASP A 60 3.81 -0.81 7.99
C ASP A 60 3.56 0.23 9.09
N TYR A 61 3.89 1.50 8.84
CA TYR A 61 3.59 2.59 9.77
C TYR A 61 2.08 2.73 10.00
N ILE A 62 1.28 2.58 8.94
CA ILE A 62 -0.18 2.58 9.08
C ILE A 62 -0.65 1.41 9.95
N LEU A 63 -0.10 0.22 9.78
CA LEU A 63 -0.45 -0.95 10.60
C LEU A 63 -0.07 -0.75 12.07
N LEU A 64 1.04 -0.08 12.36
CA LEU A 64 1.41 0.32 13.73
C LEU A 64 0.35 1.26 14.33
N LEU A 65 -0.08 2.28 13.60
CA LEU A 65 -1.13 3.20 14.07
C LEU A 65 -2.46 2.45 14.31
N VAL A 66 -2.78 1.47 13.46
CA VAL A 66 -3.96 0.60 13.64
C VAL A 66 -3.84 -0.25 14.90
N GLN A 67 -2.66 -0.81 15.20
CA GLN A 67 -2.40 -1.54 16.44
C GLN A 67 -2.60 -0.63 17.66
N LYS A 68 -2.01 0.58 17.67
CA LYS A 68 -2.19 1.56 18.75
C LYS A 68 -3.67 1.92 18.95
N ARG A 69 -4.39 2.17 17.85
CA ARG A 69 -5.84 2.44 17.87
C ARG A 69 -6.62 1.32 18.54
N ARG A 70 -6.29 0.07 18.22
CA ARG A 70 -6.94 -1.11 18.79
C ARG A 70 -6.67 -1.24 20.29
N GLU A 71 -5.46 -0.90 20.75
CA GLU A 71 -5.10 -0.89 22.16
C GLU A 71 -5.82 0.21 22.95
N ALA A 72 -6.01 1.38 22.32
CA ALA A 72 -6.76 2.51 22.86
C ALA A 72 -8.29 2.39 22.72
N ARG A 73 -8.83 1.22 22.37
CA ARG A 73 -10.25 1.11 22.05
C ARG A 73 -11.13 1.27 23.31
N GLY A 74 -11.80 2.42 23.42
CA GLY A 74 -12.79 2.70 24.47
C GLY A 74 -12.40 3.79 25.48
N ASP A 75 -11.21 4.39 25.35
CA ASP A 75 -10.72 5.48 26.21
C ASP A 75 -11.01 6.90 25.68
N GLY A 76 -11.33 7.02 24.37
CA GLY A 76 -11.57 8.30 23.69
C GLY A 76 -10.50 8.64 22.63
N ASP A 77 -9.31 8.05 22.73
CA ASP A 77 -8.16 8.28 21.84
C ASP A 77 -8.33 7.57 20.48
N ASP A 78 -9.23 6.59 20.40
CA ASP A 78 -9.61 5.88 19.17
C ASP A 78 -10.00 6.82 18.02
N LYS A 79 -10.64 7.96 18.33
CA LYS A 79 -11.04 8.95 17.33
C LYS A 79 -9.87 9.78 16.83
N GLU A 80 -8.94 10.16 17.72
CA GLU A 80 -7.73 10.89 17.32
C GLU A 80 -6.83 10.01 16.45
N LEU A 81 -6.66 8.74 16.83
CA LEU A 81 -5.84 7.79 16.09
C LEU A 81 -6.44 7.48 14.71
N ARG A 82 -7.77 7.41 14.58
CA ARG A 82 -8.43 7.29 13.27
C ARG A 82 -8.15 8.51 12.38
N ALA A 83 -8.23 9.72 12.94
CA ALA A 83 -7.92 10.94 12.20
C ALA A 83 -6.43 11.02 11.81
N GLU A 84 -5.55 10.49 12.65
CA GLU A 84 -4.12 10.38 12.36
C GLU A 84 -3.83 9.40 11.21
N ILE A 85 -4.44 8.22 11.21
CA ILE A 85 -4.35 7.25 10.11
C ILE A 85 -4.77 7.89 8.79
N SER A 86 -5.92 8.57 8.74
CA SER A 86 -6.37 9.25 7.52
C SER A 86 -5.37 10.32 7.06
N ARG A 87 -4.84 11.14 7.97
CA ARG A 87 -3.84 12.17 7.64
C ARG A 87 -2.54 11.57 7.12
N ALA A 88 -2.08 10.48 7.71
CA ALA A 88 -0.86 9.78 7.28
C ALA A 88 -1.01 9.21 5.87
N VAL A 89 -2.17 8.61 5.56
CA VAL A 89 -2.48 8.11 4.22
C VAL A 89 -2.58 9.25 3.21
N ASP A 90 -3.27 10.35 3.53
CA ASP A 90 -3.43 11.49 2.63
C ASP A 90 -2.10 12.21 2.34
N ALA A 91 -1.18 12.19 3.30
CA ALA A 91 0.16 12.74 3.17
C ALA A 91 1.09 11.87 2.30
N SER A 92 0.76 10.59 2.09
CA SER A 92 1.61 9.64 1.35
C SER A 92 1.11 9.41 -0.08
N PRO A 93 1.84 9.87 -1.12
CA PRO A 93 1.45 9.67 -2.51
C PRO A 93 1.22 8.19 -2.89
N SER A 94 2.06 7.26 -2.46
CA SER A 94 1.86 5.82 -2.73
C SER A 94 0.68 5.19 -2.02
N LEU A 95 0.18 5.77 -0.93
CA LEU A 95 -0.95 5.20 -0.18
C LEU A 95 -2.30 5.76 -0.63
N ARG A 96 -2.32 6.88 -1.37
CA ARG A 96 -3.57 7.53 -1.82
C ARG A 96 -4.47 6.60 -2.65
N ASN A 97 -3.90 5.80 -3.55
CA ASN A 97 -4.66 4.84 -4.36
C ASN A 97 -5.08 3.56 -3.59
N LYS A 98 -4.69 3.47 -2.31
CA LYS A 98 -4.94 2.36 -1.37
C LYS A 98 -5.77 2.82 -0.16
N LYS A 99 -6.14 4.10 -0.10
CA LYS A 99 -6.79 4.71 1.08
C LYS A 99 -8.03 3.97 1.53
N ASP A 100 -8.90 3.66 0.59
CA ASP A 100 -10.14 2.94 0.87
C ASP A 100 -9.90 1.51 1.39
N LEU A 101 -8.87 0.81 0.89
CA LEU A 101 -8.48 -0.50 1.44
C LEU A 101 -8.02 -0.38 2.90
N ILE A 102 -7.26 0.67 3.22
CA ILE A 102 -6.76 0.94 4.57
C ILE A 102 -7.94 1.29 5.49
N GLU A 103 -8.82 2.19 5.08
CA GLU A 103 -9.98 2.61 5.87
C GLU A 103 -10.94 1.43 6.11
N ASP A 104 -11.25 0.66 5.08
CA ASP A 104 -12.07 -0.55 5.19
C ASP A 104 -11.44 -1.58 6.14
N PHE A 105 -10.12 -1.71 6.14
CA PHE A 105 -9.42 -2.58 7.08
C PHE A 105 -9.52 -2.06 8.51
N VAL A 106 -9.29 -0.77 8.74
CA VAL A 106 -9.41 -0.14 10.07
C VAL A 106 -10.80 -0.34 10.65
N ASP A 107 -11.84 -0.33 9.80
CA ASP A 107 -13.23 -0.54 10.19
C ASP A 107 -13.59 -2.02 10.43
N SER A 108 -12.91 -2.95 9.75
CA SER A 108 -13.20 -4.40 9.82
C SER A 108 -12.30 -5.19 10.76
N ILE A 109 -11.25 -4.56 11.33
CA ILE A 109 -10.28 -5.26 12.16
C ILE A 109 -10.88 -5.81 13.46
N SER A 110 -10.43 -7.01 13.83
CA SER A 110 -10.86 -7.68 15.06
C SER A 110 -10.33 -6.98 16.31
N PRO A 111 -11.03 -7.04 17.46
CA PRO A 111 -10.51 -6.52 18.72
C PRO A 111 -9.26 -7.26 19.23
N HIS A 112 -9.01 -8.47 18.73
CA HIS A 112 -7.93 -9.37 19.14
C HIS A 112 -7.32 -10.05 17.92
N GLY A 113 -6.02 -10.37 17.97
CA GLY A 113 -5.29 -10.98 16.85
C GLY A 113 -3.97 -10.28 16.55
N ALA A 114 -3.27 -10.73 15.51
CA ALA A 114 -2.09 -10.07 14.97
C ALA A 114 -2.51 -9.20 13.77
N VAL A 115 -2.35 -7.88 13.88
CA VAL A 115 -2.78 -6.91 12.85
C VAL A 115 -2.19 -7.23 11.49
N ASP A 116 -0.89 -7.58 11.44
CA ASP A 116 -0.21 -7.95 10.18
C ASP A 116 -0.86 -9.16 9.49
N ALA A 117 -1.25 -10.18 10.26
CA ALA A 117 -1.87 -11.38 9.71
C ALA A 117 -3.30 -11.10 9.22
N GLU A 118 -4.07 -10.30 9.97
CA GLU A 118 -5.40 -9.84 9.54
C GLU A 118 -5.31 -8.96 8.28
N TRP A 119 -4.32 -8.09 8.20
CA TRP A 119 -4.07 -7.25 7.02
C TRP A 119 -3.76 -8.09 5.79
N LEU A 120 -2.84 -9.06 5.89
CA LEU A 120 -2.49 -9.93 4.77
C LEU A 120 -3.71 -10.75 4.29
N ALA A 121 -4.52 -11.26 5.22
CA ALA A 121 -5.75 -11.98 4.90
C ALA A 121 -6.78 -11.06 4.22
N PHE A 122 -6.97 -9.84 4.74
CA PHE A 122 -7.87 -8.84 4.19
C PHE A 122 -7.46 -8.45 2.75
N VAL A 123 -6.18 -8.12 2.54
CA VAL A 123 -5.62 -7.77 1.24
C VAL A 123 -5.77 -8.91 0.26
N ALA A 124 -5.47 -10.16 0.66
CA ALA A 124 -5.63 -11.33 -0.20
C ALA A 124 -7.08 -11.52 -0.65
N ALA A 125 -8.04 -11.40 0.27
CA ALA A 125 -9.46 -11.51 -0.03
C ALA A 125 -9.94 -10.39 -0.98
N ARG A 126 -9.57 -9.13 -0.71
CA ARG A 126 -9.92 -7.99 -1.56
C ARG A 126 -9.30 -8.10 -2.95
N ARG A 127 -8.03 -8.51 -3.03
CA ARG A 127 -7.31 -8.73 -4.28
C ARG A 127 -8.01 -9.77 -5.16
N GLU A 128 -8.40 -10.91 -4.62
CA GLU A 128 -9.11 -11.95 -5.39
C GLU A 128 -10.50 -11.48 -5.82
N ALA A 129 -11.23 -10.79 -4.94
CA ALA A 129 -12.57 -10.26 -5.25
C ALA A 129 -12.52 -9.23 -6.39
N GLU A 130 -11.61 -8.25 -6.31
CA GLU A 130 -11.46 -7.21 -7.34
C GLU A 130 -10.94 -7.80 -8.66
N LEU A 131 -10.00 -8.75 -8.63
CA LEU A 131 -9.53 -9.41 -9.85
C LEU A 131 -10.63 -10.21 -10.53
N THR A 132 -11.43 -10.94 -9.75
CA THR A 132 -12.58 -11.69 -10.26
C THR A 132 -13.61 -10.77 -10.90
N ALA A 133 -13.85 -9.59 -10.33
CA ALA A 133 -14.72 -8.59 -10.92
C ALA A 133 -14.19 -8.11 -12.29
N ILE A 134 -12.90 -7.79 -12.39
CA ILE A 134 -12.26 -7.39 -13.67
C ILE A 134 -12.37 -8.51 -14.71
N ILE A 135 -12.12 -9.77 -14.31
CA ILE A 135 -12.23 -10.94 -15.19
C ILE A 135 -13.65 -11.07 -15.73
N ALA A 136 -14.67 -10.92 -14.88
CA ALA A 136 -16.07 -11.03 -15.28
C ALA A 136 -16.49 -9.86 -16.18
N GLU A 137 -16.15 -8.62 -15.81
CA GLU A 137 -16.53 -7.41 -16.54
C GLU A 137 -15.95 -7.37 -17.96
N GLU A 138 -14.67 -7.75 -18.12
CA GLU A 138 -14.01 -7.76 -19.42
C GLU A 138 -14.10 -9.12 -20.14
N ASN A 139 -14.79 -10.11 -19.56
CA ASN A 139 -14.86 -11.48 -20.06
C ASN A 139 -13.47 -12.04 -20.40
N LEU A 140 -12.55 -11.93 -19.44
CA LEU A 140 -11.18 -12.41 -19.56
C LEU A 140 -11.13 -13.91 -19.28
N ARG A 141 -10.05 -14.55 -19.72
CA ARG A 141 -9.78 -15.95 -19.40
C ARG A 141 -9.28 -16.04 -17.96
N PRO A 142 -10.00 -16.69 -17.01
CA PRO A 142 -9.70 -16.56 -15.59
C PRO A 142 -8.28 -17.02 -15.21
N GLU A 143 -7.93 -18.28 -15.52
CA GLU A 143 -6.62 -18.85 -15.17
C GLU A 143 -5.44 -18.10 -15.82
N PRO A 144 -5.46 -17.79 -17.14
CA PRO A 144 -4.42 -16.95 -17.74
C PRO A 144 -4.32 -15.55 -17.11
N THR A 145 -5.43 -14.96 -16.68
CA THR A 145 -5.43 -13.63 -16.06
C THR A 145 -4.76 -13.65 -14.69
N ARG A 146 -5.11 -14.65 -13.86
CA ARG A 146 -4.48 -14.84 -12.54
C ARG A 146 -2.98 -15.05 -12.66
N ALA A 147 -2.55 -15.95 -13.56
CA ALA A 147 -1.13 -16.21 -13.80
C ALA A 147 -0.39 -14.96 -14.31
N PHE A 148 -1.02 -14.19 -15.20
CA PHE A 148 -0.44 -12.94 -15.72
C PHE A 148 -0.22 -11.90 -14.61
N ILE A 149 -1.20 -11.73 -13.73
CA ILE A 149 -1.11 -10.82 -12.59
C ILE A 149 -0.10 -11.31 -11.54
N GLU A 150 -0.03 -12.60 -11.25
CA GLU A 150 0.99 -13.15 -10.34
C GLU A 150 2.41 -12.92 -10.85
N SER A 151 2.64 -13.10 -12.16
CA SER A 151 3.92 -12.75 -12.78
C SER A 151 4.21 -11.27 -12.61
N ALA A 152 3.24 -10.38 -12.82
CA ALA A 152 3.45 -8.94 -12.63
C ALA A 152 3.83 -8.57 -11.20
N PHE A 153 3.21 -9.18 -10.18
CA PHE A 153 3.59 -8.98 -8.78
C PHE A 153 4.99 -9.47 -8.46
N ARG A 154 5.40 -10.60 -9.05
CA ARG A 154 6.75 -11.13 -8.89
C ARG A 154 7.80 -10.25 -9.57
N ASP A 155 7.49 -9.78 -10.76
CA ASP A 155 8.41 -9.03 -11.61
C ASP A 155 8.41 -7.52 -11.29
N GLY A 156 7.48 -7.06 -10.45
CA GLY A 156 7.35 -5.65 -10.04
C GLY A 156 6.74 -4.73 -11.09
N ALA A 157 6.24 -5.26 -12.21
CA ALA A 157 5.61 -4.48 -13.26
C ALA A 157 4.69 -5.32 -14.15
N ILE A 158 3.68 -4.69 -14.76
CA ILE A 158 2.89 -5.32 -15.81
C ILE A 158 3.66 -5.35 -17.12
N SER A 159 3.85 -6.55 -17.67
CA SER A 159 4.36 -6.73 -19.02
C SER A 159 3.32 -6.33 -20.06
N THR A 160 3.44 -5.10 -20.58
CA THR A 160 2.57 -4.57 -21.65
C THR A 160 3.08 -4.94 -23.05
N THR A 161 4.33 -5.39 -23.15
CA THR A 161 5.00 -5.80 -24.36
C THR A 161 4.88 -7.32 -24.59
N GLY A 162 4.92 -7.74 -25.85
CA GLY A 162 4.83 -9.16 -26.20
C GLY A 162 3.40 -9.74 -26.26
N THR A 163 3.31 -11.07 -26.21
CA THR A 163 2.08 -11.84 -26.45
C THR A 163 1.43 -12.40 -25.18
N ALA A 164 1.94 -12.08 -23.99
CA ALA A 164 1.37 -12.58 -22.74
C ALA A 164 -0.09 -12.13 -22.56
N ILE A 165 -0.35 -10.83 -22.79
CA ILE A 165 -1.68 -10.23 -22.71
C ILE A 165 -2.68 -10.83 -23.72
N THR A 166 -2.23 -11.39 -24.84
CA THR A 166 -3.16 -12.01 -25.81
C THR A 166 -3.73 -13.34 -25.31
N ARG A 167 -3.08 -13.97 -24.31
CA ARG A 167 -3.59 -15.19 -23.66
C ARG A 167 -4.68 -14.90 -22.63
N VAL A 168 -4.70 -13.69 -22.09
CA VAL A 168 -5.69 -13.16 -21.12
C VAL A 168 -7.00 -12.84 -21.82
N LEU A 169 -6.91 -12.26 -23.01
CA LEU A 169 -8.06 -11.83 -23.80
C LEU A 169 -8.86 -13.03 -24.35
N PRO A 170 -10.18 -12.90 -24.50
CA PRO A 170 -11.00 -13.93 -25.14
C PRO A 170 -10.62 -14.09 -26.62
N PRO A 171 -10.94 -15.21 -27.28
CA PRO A 171 -10.70 -15.34 -28.72
C PRO A 171 -11.52 -14.30 -29.51
N VAL A 172 -10.91 -13.70 -30.54
CA VAL A 172 -11.61 -12.85 -31.52
C VAL A 172 -11.69 -13.53 -32.87
N SER A 173 -12.78 -13.23 -33.58
CA SER A 173 -12.89 -13.57 -35.00
C SER A 173 -11.84 -12.79 -35.79
N ARG A 174 -11.12 -13.48 -36.66
CA ARG A 174 -10.13 -12.87 -37.58
C ARG A 174 -10.78 -12.02 -38.67
N PHE A 175 -12.12 -12.02 -38.74
CA PHE A 175 -12.93 -11.31 -39.72
C PHE A 175 -13.67 -10.10 -39.14
N SER A 176 -13.40 -9.71 -37.89
CA SER A 176 -13.98 -8.49 -37.33
C SER A 176 -13.37 -7.23 -37.98
N PRO A 177 -14.19 -6.23 -38.37
CA PRO A 177 -13.74 -5.02 -39.04
C PRO A 177 -12.70 -4.22 -38.25
N ASP A 178 -12.70 -4.32 -36.91
CA ASP A 178 -11.82 -3.57 -36.01
C ASP A 178 -10.39 -4.16 -35.87
N GLY A 179 -10.00 -5.12 -36.73
CA GLY A 179 -8.62 -5.57 -36.85
C GLY A 179 -8.03 -6.30 -35.64
N GLY A 180 -8.85 -6.71 -34.66
CA GLY A 180 -8.44 -7.53 -33.53
C GLY A 180 -8.91 -6.98 -32.18
N HIS A 181 -8.03 -7.07 -31.17
CA HIS A 181 -8.31 -6.68 -29.78
C HIS A 181 -7.89 -5.25 -29.43
N GLY A 182 -7.59 -4.36 -30.38
CA GLY A 182 -6.86 -3.09 -30.12
C GLY A 182 -7.36 -2.29 -28.91
N GLU A 183 -8.59 -1.79 -28.97
CA GLU A 183 -9.17 -0.96 -27.89
C GLU A 183 -9.44 -1.76 -26.61
N LYS A 184 -9.96 -2.99 -26.74
CA LYS A 184 -10.21 -3.87 -25.59
C LYS A 184 -8.91 -4.20 -24.86
N LYS A 185 -7.83 -4.48 -25.58
CA LYS A 185 -6.49 -4.73 -25.05
C LYS A 185 -6.01 -3.52 -24.26
N GLN A 186 -6.13 -2.30 -24.81
CA GLN A 186 -5.72 -1.09 -24.09
C GLN A 186 -6.52 -0.90 -22.80
N ARG A 187 -7.85 -1.07 -22.86
CA ARG A 187 -8.72 -0.96 -21.68
C ARG A 187 -8.39 -2.00 -20.62
N VAL A 188 -8.20 -3.26 -21.01
CA VAL A 188 -7.82 -4.35 -20.10
C VAL A 188 -6.46 -4.08 -19.47
N ILE A 189 -5.46 -3.64 -20.25
CA ILE A 189 -4.14 -3.27 -19.71
C ILE A 189 -4.28 -2.15 -18.68
N ALA A 190 -5.05 -1.10 -18.97
CA ALA A 190 -5.25 0.00 -18.04
C ALA A 190 -5.90 -0.48 -16.72
N LYS A 191 -6.93 -1.32 -16.79
CA LYS A 191 -7.59 -1.90 -15.61
C LYS A 191 -6.65 -2.79 -14.80
N LEU A 192 -5.94 -3.70 -15.45
CA LEU A 192 -4.98 -4.58 -14.78
C LEU A 192 -3.83 -3.77 -14.16
N ASN A 193 -3.37 -2.70 -14.82
CA ASN A 193 -2.34 -1.83 -14.28
C ASN A 193 -2.81 -1.06 -13.05
N ALA A 194 -4.02 -0.48 -13.10
CA ALA A 194 -4.62 0.16 -11.93
C ALA A 194 -4.77 -0.83 -10.76
N PHE A 195 -5.19 -2.06 -11.05
CA PHE A 195 -5.25 -3.15 -10.06
C PHE A 195 -3.87 -3.49 -9.49
N PHE A 196 -2.85 -3.63 -10.34
CA PHE A 196 -1.48 -3.87 -9.89
C PHE A 196 -0.98 -2.75 -8.98
N GLU A 197 -1.04 -1.49 -9.42
CA GLU A 197 -0.61 -0.33 -8.64
C GLU A 197 -1.33 -0.22 -7.29
N ARG A 198 -2.61 -0.61 -7.25
CA ARG A 198 -3.43 -0.60 -6.04
C ARG A 198 -2.95 -1.63 -5.01
N PHE A 199 -2.62 -2.84 -5.43
CA PHE A 199 -2.22 -3.93 -4.53
C PHE A 199 -0.70 -4.13 -4.37
N PHE A 200 0.11 -3.49 -5.22
CA PHE A 200 1.57 -3.59 -5.15
C PHE A 200 2.08 -3.00 -3.83
N GLY A 201 3.04 -3.69 -3.21
CA GLY A 201 3.58 -3.32 -1.89
C GLY A 201 2.65 -3.57 -0.70
N LEU A 202 1.42 -4.11 -0.88
CA LEU A 202 0.51 -4.41 0.23
C LEU A 202 0.64 -5.82 0.80
N SER A 203 1.18 -6.75 0.02
CA SER A 203 1.24 -8.18 0.36
C SER A 203 2.62 -8.68 0.78
N SER A 204 3.62 -7.81 0.85
CA SER A 204 5.01 -8.17 1.13
C SER A 204 5.43 -7.76 2.54
N GLY A 205 5.39 -8.71 3.48
CA GLY A 205 6.33 -8.71 4.60
C GLY A 205 7.69 -9.20 4.13
N SER A 206 8.41 -8.42 3.32
CA SER A 206 9.84 -8.61 2.98
C SER A 206 10.39 -7.38 2.25
N PRO A 207 11.68 -7.06 2.45
CA PRO A 207 12.27 -5.79 2.04
C PRO A 207 12.59 -5.77 0.54
N GLN A 208 12.53 -4.57 -0.05
CA GLN A 208 13.52 -4.21 -1.08
C GLN A 208 14.80 -3.77 -0.39
#